data_AF-A0A9E0RWG6-F1
#
_entry.id   AF-A0A9E0RWG6-F1
#
_cell.length_a   1.000
_cell.length_b   1.000
_cell.length_c   1.000
_cell.angle_alpha   90.00
_cell.angle_beta   90.00
_cell.angle_gamma   90.00
#
_symmetry.space_group_name_H-M   'P 1'
#
loop_
_entity.id
_entity.type
_entity.pdbx_description
1 polymer ?
#
loop_
_entity_poly.entity_id
_entity_poly.type
_entity_poly.pdbx_seq_one_letter_code
_entity_poly.pdbx_strand_id
1 'polypeptide(L)'
;MDSVVNEKTLTENGIELRFSKVSLFGVGDLDTLKLNIFEELRSPSKQATSKFKRMGKMPSKWRRLSKFTKSFPLVGKHADTLAHMYFSDVRNAIVCFDDIERRNPEFSLRMIFGLALFLRDNRNCRVLFLLNKDDLVEDDQQEFDRYFEKTFDGKITLNPSAIECCDIAFGEDKKYSSIKSYALKLPISNIRILKKTVRLFDEVFELSKNLHSS
;
A
#
# COMPACT_ATOMS: atom_id res chain seq x y z
N MET A 1 -14.30 -12.84 -24.61
CA MET A 1 -15.16 -11.95 -23.81
C MET A 1 -14.75 -12.21 -22.38
N ASP A 2 -13.65 -11.58 -21.98
CA ASP A 2 -13.00 -11.90 -20.72
C ASP A 2 -13.59 -11.00 -19.65
N SER A 3 -14.35 -11.63 -18.76
CA SER A 3 -14.89 -11.03 -17.56
C SER A 3 -13.73 -10.49 -16.71
N VAL A 4 -13.56 -9.18 -16.72
CA VAL A 4 -12.73 -8.45 -15.76
C VAL A 4 -13.32 -8.72 -14.38
N VAL A 5 -12.70 -9.66 -13.66
CA VAL A 5 -12.96 -9.86 -12.23
C VAL A 5 -12.58 -8.56 -11.54
N ASN A 6 -13.58 -7.84 -11.04
CA ASN A 6 -13.37 -6.64 -10.25
C ASN A 6 -12.85 -7.09 -8.87
N GLU A 7 -11.53 -7.10 -8.68
CA GLU A 7 -10.77 -7.63 -7.52
C GLU A 7 -11.12 -7.04 -6.14
N LYS A 8 -12.16 -6.22 -5.98
CA LYS A 8 -12.35 -5.39 -4.78
C LYS A 8 -13.52 -5.76 -3.88
N THR A 9 -14.24 -6.84 -4.19
CA THR A 9 -15.32 -7.33 -3.34
C THR A 9 -15.25 -8.85 -3.28
N LEU A 10 -14.53 -9.36 -2.29
CA LEU A 10 -14.59 -10.77 -1.96
C LEU A 10 -15.94 -11.00 -1.27
N THR A 11 -16.76 -11.91 -1.80
CA THR A 11 -18.00 -12.32 -1.15
C THR A 11 -17.81 -13.75 -0.67
N GLU A 12 -17.90 -13.95 0.65
CA GLU A 12 -17.89 -15.28 1.26
C GLU A 12 -19.23 -15.46 1.95
N ASN A 13 -19.99 -16.49 1.57
CA ASN A 13 -21.33 -16.77 2.10
C ASN A 13 -22.34 -15.61 2.01
N GLY A 14 -22.22 -14.74 1.00
CA GLY A 14 -23.09 -13.57 0.80
C GLY A 14 -22.77 -12.37 1.69
N ILE A 15 -21.67 -12.41 2.46
CA ILE A 15 -21.17 -11.28 3.24
C ILE A 15 -20.17 -10.51 2.37
N GLU A 16 -20.39 -9.21 2.23
CA GLU A 16 -19.45 -8.30 1.58
C GLU A 16 -18.20 -8.11 2.47
N LEU A 17 -17.06 -8.66 2.05
CA LEU A 17 -15.80 -8.45 2.75
C LEU A 17 -15.29 -7.04 2.43
N ARG A 18 -15.37 -6.17 3.43
CA ARG A 18 -14.76 -4.83 3.36
C ARG A 18 -13.26 -4.95 3.53
N PHE A 19 -12.50 -4.37 2.61
CA PHE A 19 -11.05 -4.42 2.59
C PHE A 19 -10.46 -3.02 2.51
N SER A 20 -9.44 -2.75 3.32
CA SER A 20 -8.68 -1.50 3.29
C SER A 20 -7.20 -1.80 3.26
N LYS A 21 -6.53 -1.37 2.18
CA LYS A 21 -5.08 -1.40 2.06
C LYS A 21 -4.55 0.01 2.24
N VAL A 22 -3.75 0.21 3.29
CA VAL A 22 -3.14 1.50 3.60
C VAL A 22 -1.63 1.38 3.62
N SER A 23 -0.96 2.24 2.86
CA SER A 23 0.50 2.39 2.92
C SER A 23 0.87 3.29 4.10
N LEU A 24 1.88 2.91 4.86
CA LEU A 24 2.46 3.70 5.93
C LEU A 24 3.51 4.71 5.41
N PHE A 25 3.87 4.63 4.14
CA PHE A 25 4.79 5.56 3.50
C PHE A 25 4.21 6.98 3.52
N GLY A 26 4.94 7.93 4.10
CA GLY A 26 4.53 9.33 4.19
C GLY A 26 3.41 9.63 5.20
N VAL A 27 3.00 8.64 6.01
CA VAL A 27 2.07 8.85 7.14
C VAL A 27 2.87 9.33 8.35
N GLY A 28 2.47 10.46 8.92
CA GLY A 28 3.19 11.10 10.03
C GLY A 28 2.59 10.86 11.41
N ASP A 29 1.32 10.44 11.50
CA ASP A 29 0.60 10.33 12.77
C ASP A 29 -0.57 9.35 12.69
N LEU A 30 -1.10 9.02 13.87
CA LEU A 30 -2.15 8.03 14.06
C LEU A 30 -3.50 8.47 13.48
N ASP A 31 -3.83 9.76 13.50
CA ASP A 31 -5.14 10.24 13.06
C ASP A 31 -5.22 10.28 11.54
N THR A 32 -4.13 10.67 10.86
CA THR A 32 -3.95 10.50 9.42
C THR A 32 -4.09 9.03 9.02
N LEU A 33 -3.48 8.10 9.79
CA LEU A 33 -3.61 6.67 9.51
C LEU A 33 -5.06 6.17 9.63
N LYS A 34 -5.76 6.54 10.71
CA LYS A 34 -7.18 6.20 10.91
C LYS A 34 -8.06 6.73 9.79
N LEU A 35 -7.81 7.95 9.33
CA LEU A 35 -8.53 8.56 8.21
C LEU A 35 -8.28 7.80 6.90
N ASN A 36 -7.03 7.45 6.60
CA ASN A 36 -6.69 6.68 5.39
C ASN A 36 -7.39 5.32 5.37
N ILE A 37 -7.43 4.61 6.51
CA ILE A 37 -8.13 3.32 6.62
C ILE A 37 -9.62 3.51 6.29
N PHE A 38 -10.22 4.51 6.91
CA PHE A 38 -11.62 4.85 6.72
C PHE A 38 -11.97 5.23 5.28
N GLU A 39 -11.17 6.09 4.63
CA GLU A 39 -11.40 6.52 3.26
C GLU A 39 -11.34 5.35 2.27
N GLU A 40 -10.40 4.42 2.46
CA GLU A 40 -10.28 3.23 1.61
C GLU A 40 -11.46 2.27 1.83
N LEU A 41 -11.94 2.10 3.07
CA LEU A 41 -13.15 1.29 3.35
C LEU A 41 -14.42 1.87 2.74
N ARG A 42 -14.52 3.20 2.63
CA ARG A 42 -15.70 3.90 2.12
C ARG A 42 -15.70 4.11 0.61
N SER A 43 -14.62 3.78 -0.08
CA SER A 43 -14.51 3.98 -1.53
C SER A 43 -14.70 2.68 -2.32
N PRO A 44 -15.93 2.14 -2.46
CA PRO A 44 -16.19 1.21 -3.55
C PRO A 44 -16.13 2.04 -4.83
N SER A 45 -15.02 1.93 -5.55
CA SER A 45 -14.70 2.63 -6.81
C SER A 45 -14.42 4.15 -6.71
N LYS A 46 -13.14 4.51 -6.61
CA LYS A 46 -12.42 5.50 -7.43
C LYS A 46 -11.07 5.80 -6.79
N GLN A 47 -9.99 5.32 -7.41
CA GLN A 47 -8.61 5.83 -7.34
C GLN A 47 -8.35 6.89 -6.25
N ALA A 48 -8.14 6.46 -5.00
CA ALA A 48 -7.75 7.32 -3.89
C ALA A 48 -6.23 7.55 -3.85
N THR A 49 -5.62 7.85 -5.01
CA THR A 49 -4.22 8.33 -5.09
C THR A 49 -4.09 9.65 -5.85
N SER A 50 -5.20 10.33 -6.16
CA SER A 50 -5.18 11.59 -6.94
C SER A 50 -5.38 12.88 -6.14
N LYS A 51 -5.21 12.89 -4.81
CA LYS A 51 -5.30 14.14 -4.00
C LYS A 51 -4.09 14.51 -3.14
N PHE A 52 -2.97 13.79 -3.20
CA PHE A 52 -1.73 14.23 -2.53
C PHE A 52 -0.76 15.03 -3.43
N LYS A 53 -1.08 15.23 -4.72
CA LYS A 53 -0.32 16.12 -5.64
C LYS A 53 -1.05 17.42 -5.96
N ARG A 54 -1.38 18.22 -4.94
CA ARG A 54 -1.61 19.68 -5.11
C ARG A 54 -0.93 20.55 -4.05
N MET A 55 0.07 20.04 -3.34
CA MET A 55 0.99 20.86 -2.55
C MET A 55 2.22 21.25 -3.41
N GLY A 56 1.98 21.96 -4.52
CA GLY A 56 3.04 22.33 -5.46
C GLY A 56 2.88 23.68 -6.14
N LYS A 57 1.83 24.45 -5.82
CA LYS A 57 1.69 25.86 -6.22
C LYS A 57 0.93 26.62 -5.12
N MET A 58 1.62 26.97 -4.05
CA MET A 58 1.11 27.92 -3.06
C MET A 58 1.12 29.32 -3.70
N PRO A 59 -0.04 30.00 -3.88
CA PRO A 59 -0.05 31.36 -4.42
C PRO A 59 0.63 32.29 -3.42
N SER A 60 1.48 33.19 -3.91
CA SER A 60 2.25 34.18 -3.14
C SER A 60 1.42 35.12 -2.23
N LYS A 61 0.09 35.01 -2.24
CA LYS A 61 -0.84 35.75 -1.37
C LYS A 61 -0.95 35.16 0.05
N TRP A 62 -0.59 33.89 0.27
CA TRP A 62 -0.72 33.26 1.60
C TRP A 62 0.32 33.75 2.63
N ARG A 63 1.45 34.29 2.15
CA ARG A 63 2.48 34.92 3.00
C ARG A 63 2.03 36.22 3.69
N ARG A 64 0.89 36.80 3.27
CA ARG A 64 0.31 38.01 3.88
C ARG A 64 -0.76 37.71 4.93
N LEU A 65 -1.25 36.47 5.02
CA LEU A 65 -2.30 36.08 5.98
C LEU A 65 -1.73 35.58 7.33
N SER A 66 -0.40 35.46 7.45
CA SER A 66 0.29 35.06 8.69
C SER A 66 0.41 36.17 9.73
N LYS A 67 -0.16 37.37 9.49
CA LYS A 67 -0.17 38.47 10.47
C LYS A 67 -1.48 38.60 11.26
N PHE A 68 -2.46 37.71 11.06
CA PHE A 68 -3.80 37.82 11.68
C PHE A 68 -4.31 36.52 12.29
N THR A 69 -3.49 35.83 13.08
CA THR A 69 -3.95 34.69 13.91
C THR A 69 -3.63 34.94 15.38
N LYS A 70 -4.37 35.88 16.00
CA LYS A 70 -4.44 35.98 17.46
C LYS A 70 -5.85 35.77 18.04
N SER A 71 -6.89 35.53 17.22
CA SER A 71 -8.23 35.26 17.75
C SER A 71 -9.03 34.33 16.84
N PHE A 72 -8.91 33.01 17.04
CA PHE A 72 -9.99 32.04 16.76
C PHE A 72 -9.66 30.69 17.45
N PRO A 73 -10.12 30.45 18.70
CA PRO A 73 -9.86 29.21 19.43
C PRO A 73 -10.90 28.11 19.13
N LEU A 74 -11.43 28.04 17.90
CA LEU A 74 -12.55 27.17 17.53
C LEU A 74 -12.24 26.11 16.45
N VAL A 75 -11.03 26.11 15.87
CA VAL A 75 -10.68 25.15 14.81
C VAL A 75 -10.25 23.78 15.37
N GLY A 76 -9.72 23.72 16.60
CA GLY A 76 -9.23 22.45 17.18
C GLY A 76 -10.33 21.49 17.63
N LYS A 77 -11.36 21.98 18.34
CA LYS A 77 -12.35 21.10 19.02
C LYS A 77 -13.29 20.35 18.07
N HIS A 78 -13.54 20.88 16.87
CA HIS A 78 -14.44 20.24 15.91
C HIS A 78 -13.74 19.21 15.01
N ALA A 79 -12.43 19.36 14.79
CA ALA A 79 -11.63 18.38 14.03
C ALA A 79 -11.55 17.04 14.78
N ASP A 80 -11.25 17.08 16.08
CA ASP A 80 -11.14 15.88 16.92
C ASP A 80 -12.47 15.09 16.97
N THR A 81 -13.59 15.80 17.07
CA THR A 81 -14.93 15.18 17.13
C THR A 81 -15.27 14.45 15.82
N LEU A 82 -14.93 15.04 14.67
CA LEU A 82 -15.17 14.42 13.36
C LEU A 82 -14.29 13.18 13.14
N ALA A 83 -13.01 13.23 13.55
CA ALA A 83 -12.09 12.10 13.44
C ALA A 83 -12.59 10.87 14.22
N HIS A 84 -13.11 11.08 15.44
CA HIS A 84 -13.70 10.01 16.24
C HIS A 84 -14.96 9.39 15.62
N MET A 85 -15.81 10.20 14.96
CA MET A 85 -16.98 9.68 14.28
C MET A 85 -16.60 8.80 13.09
N TYR A 86 -15.67 9.25 12.24
CA TYR A 86 -15.26 8.48 11.07
C TYR A 86 -14.57 7.18 11.46
N PHE A 87 -13.68 7.20 12.45
CA PHE A 87 -12.99 5.99 12.89
C PHE A 87 -13.93 4.97 13.54
N SER A 88 -15.10 5.39 14.04
CA SER A 88 -16.11 4.46 14.58
C SER A 88 -16.71 3.53 13.52
N ASP A 89 -16.69 3.93 12.23
CA ASP A 89 -17.18 3.10 11.11
C ASP A 89 -16.15 2.05 10.65
N VAL A 90 -14.90 2.18 11.08
CA VAL A 90 -13.81 1.22 10.81
C VAL A 90 -14.00 -0.01 11.70
N ARG A 91 -14.78 -0.98 11.22
CA ARG A 91 -15.14 -2.23 11.91
C ARG A 91 -15.34 -3.37 10.92
N ASN A 92 -15.46 -4.62 11.34
CA ASN A 92 -15.92 -5.74 10.48
C ASN A 92 -15.26 -5.74 9.08
N ALA A 93 -13.93 -5.61 9.04
CA ALA A 93 -13.18 -5.41 7.80
C ALA A 93 -11.81 -6.08 7.87
N ILE A 94 -11.18 -6.27 6.71
CA ILE A 94 -9.78 -6.64 6.61
C ILE A 94 -8.98 -5.35 6.41
N VAL A 95 -8.01 -5.09 7.28
CA VAL A 95 -7.10 -3.93 7.19
C VAL A 95 -5.68 -4.43 6.93
N CYS A 96 -5.13 -4.04 5.79
CA CYS A 96 -3.78 -4.36 5.37
C CYS A 96 -2.89 -3.12 5.51
N PHE A 97 -1.94 -3.15 6.45
CA PHE A 97 -0.89 -2.16 6.57
C PHE A 97 0.27 -2.56 5.64
N ASP A 98 0.62 -1.70 4.70
CA ASP A 98 1.69 -1.90 3.72
C ASP A 98 2.82 -0.90 3.94
N ASP A 99 3.99 -1.19 3.38
CA ASP A 99 5.17 -0.30 3.37
C ASP A 99 5.66 0.12 4.77
N ILE A 100 5.63 -0.78 5.75
CA ILE A 100 6.11 -0.49 7.12
C ILE A 100 7.58 -0.07 7.11
N GLU A 101 8.39 -0.75 6.30
CA GLU A 101 9.82 -0.49 6.16
C GLU A 101 10.14 0.91 5.64
N ARG A 102 9.15 1.57 5.01
CA ARG A 102 9.29 2.93 4.47
C ARG A 102 8.52 3.98 5.28
N ARG A 103 7.96 3.63 6.45
CA ARG A 103 7.25 4.59 7.32
C ARG A 103 8.15 5.75 7.74
N ASN A 104 7.54 6.85 8.17
CA ASN A 104 8.27 7.91 8.85
C ASN A 104 8.93 7.34 10.14
N PRO A 105 10.25 7.43 10.33
CA PRO A 105 10.92 6.91 11.53
C PRO A 105 10.38 7.49 12.84
N GLU A 106 9.89 8.74 12.81
CA GLU A 106 9.27 9.39 13.97
C GLU A 106 7.89 8.79 14.31
N PHE A 107 7.24 8.12 13.34
CA PHE A 107 5.99 7.43 13.57
C PHE A 107 6.26 6.00 14.06
N SER A 108 6.29 5.89 15.39
CA SER A 108 6.67 4.67 16.10
C SER A 108 5.88 3.42 15.66
N LEU A 109 6.62 2.33 15.42
CA LEU A 109 6.05 1.03 15.07
C LEU A 109 5.06 0.52 16.14
N ARG A 110 5.38 0.74 17.42
CA ARG A 110 4.48 0.54 18.57
C ARG A 110 3.12 1.19 18.43
N MET A 111 3.02 2.40 17.89
CA MET A 111 1.73 3.07 17.70
C MET A 111 0.88 2.38 16.63
N ILE A 112 1.52 1.93 15.55
CA ILE A 112 0.87 1.19 14.47
C ILE A 112 0.37 -0.16 14.99
N PHE A 113 1.19 -0.90 15.74
CA PHE A 113 0.78 -2.15 16.36
C PHE A 113 -0.33 -1.96 17.39
N GLY A 114 -0.26 -0.92 18.22
CA GLY A 114 -1.34 -0.56 19.14
C GLY A 114 -2.67 -0.34 18.42
N LEU A 115 -2.65 0.34 17.27
CA LEU A 115 -3.84 0.49 16.43
C LEU A 115 -4.35 -0.85 15.88
N ALA A 116 -3.45 -1.69 15.38
CA ALA A 116 -3.81 -3.00 14.84
C ALA A 116 -4.49 -3.90 15.88
N LEU A 117 -3.97 -3.94 17.11
CA LEU A 117 -4.57 -4.68 18.21
C LEU A 117 -5.96 -4.13 18.55
N PHE A 118 -6.11 -2.81 18.63
CA PHE A 118 -7.41 -2.18 18.83
C PHE A 118 -8.42 -2.53 17.73
N LEU A 119 -7.99 -2.53 16.46
CA LEU A 119 -8.85 -2.91 15.33
C LEU A 119 -9.28 -4.38 15.43
N ARG A 120 -8.37 -5.28 15.79
CA ARG A 120 -8.67 -6.69 16.01
C ARG A 120 -9.64 -6.87 17.17
N ASP A 121 -9.28 -6.38 18.35
CA ASP A 121 -9.94 -6.70 19.62
C ASP A 121 -11.25 -5.92 19.84
N ASN A 122 -11.33 -4.67 19.34
CA ASN A 122 -12.47 -3.78 19.62
C ASN A 122 -13.32 -3.46 18.38
N ARG A 123 -12.87 -3.84 17.18
CA ARG A 123 -13.56 -3.50 15.93
C ARG A 123 -13.88 -4.71 15.05
N ASN A 124 -13.56 -5.94 15.48
CA ASN A 124 -13.78 -7.15 14.70
C ASN A 124 -13.14 -7.05 13.30
N CYS A 125 -11.94 -6.47 13.24
CA CYS A 125 -11.17 -6.41 12.01
C CYS A 125 -10.14 -7.55 11.98
N ARG A 126 -9.89 -8.10 10.79
CA ARG A 126 -8.69 -8.92 10.54
C ARG A 126 -7.59 -7.98 10.09
N VAL A 127 -6.39 -8.14 10.63
CA VAL A 127 -5.27 -7.25 10.31
C VAL A 127 -4.16 -8.04 9.62
N LEU A 128 -3.66 -7.49 8.51
CA LEU A 128 -2.51 -8.01 7.76
C LEU A 128 -1.42 -6.95 7.73
N PHE A 129 -0.17 -7.41 7.83
CA PHE A 129 1.01 -6.58 7.62
C PHE A 129 1.77 -7.10 6.41
N LEU A 130 2.06 -6.20 5.47
CA LEU A 130 2.94 -6.41 4.34
C LEU A 130 4.17 -5.53 4.54
N LEU A 131 5.33 -6.16 4.59
CA LEU A 131 6.60 -5.48 4.75
C LEU A 131 7.73 -6.28 4.13
N ASN A 132 8.81 -5.58 3.78
CA ASN A 132 10.10 -6.21 3.59
C ASN A 132 10.86 -6.20 4.92
N LYS A 133 11.05 -7.37 5.53
CA LYS A 133 11.73 -7.47 6.83
C LYS A 133 13.19 -7.01 6.75
N ASP A 134 13.87 -7.31 5.65
CA ASP A 134 15.30 -7.01 5.51
C ASP A 134 15.56 -5.50 5.31
N ASP A 135 14.54 -4.76 4.89
CA ASP A 135 14.59 -3.30 4.72
C ASP A 135 14.18 -2.52 5.99
N LEU A 136 13.76 -3.20 7.06
CA LEU A 136 13.54 -2.55 8.35
C LEU A 136 14.86 -2.13 8.98
N VAL A 137 14.88 -0.99 9.68
CA VAL A 137 16.01 -0.59 10.53
C VAL A 137 16.16 -1.57 11.70
N GLU A 138 17.39 -1.78 12.18
CA GLU A 138 17.71 -2.81 13.20
C GLU A 138 16.82 -2.74 14.45
N ASP A 139 16.61 -1.54 15.00
CA ASP A 139 15.72 -1.36 16.16
C ASP A 139 14.27 -1.77 15.86
N ASP A 140 13.78 -1.45 14.65
CA ASP A 140 12.44 -1.83 14.19
C ASP A 140 12.34 -3.33 13.93
N GLN A 141 13.41 -4.00 13.48
CA GLN A 141 13.42 -5.46 13.35
C GLN A 141 13.23 -6.15 14.70
N GLN A 142 13.95 -5.69 15.73
CA GLN A 142 13.81 -6.23 17.08
C GLN A 142 12.45 -5.92 17.69
N GLU A 143 11.93 -4.69 17.48
CA GLU A 143 10.58 -4.32 17.92
C GLU A 143 9.53 -5.16 17.19
N PHE A 144 9.66 -5.32 15.86
CA PHE A 144 8.81 -6.17 15.04
C PHE A 144 8.80 -7.60 15.57
N ASP A 145 9.96 -8.25 15.73
CA ASP A 145 10.02 -9.65 16.15
C ASP A 145 9.41 -9.86 17.54
N ARG A 146 9.69 -8.96 18.50
CA ARG A 146 9.09 -9.02 19.85
C ARG A 146 7.58 -8.87 19.85
N TYR A 147 7.04 -7.94 19.05
CA TYR A 147 5.59 -7.76 18.92
C TYR A 147 4.97 -8.90 18.12
N PHE A 148 5.65 -9.38 17.08
CA PHE A 148 5.16 -10.43 16.22
C PHE A 148 4.93 -11.72 17.01
N GLU A 149 5.96 -12.18 17.74
CA GLU A 149 5.92 -13.40 18.55
C GLU A 149 4.78 -13.40 19.58
N LYS A 150 4.48 -12.24 20.17
CA LYS A 150 3.51 -12.14 21.25
C LYS A 150 2.06 -11.93 20.79
N THR A 151 1.86 -11.41 19.57
CA THR A 151 0.59 -10.79 19.24
C THR A 151 -0.02 -11.18 17.91
N PHE A 152 0.71 -11.90 17.04
CA PHE A 152 0.24 -12.27 15.71
C PHE A 152 -0.05 -13.75 15.59
N ASP A 153 -1.18 -14.08 14.95
CA ASP A 153 -1.67 -15.45 14.84
C ASP A 153 -0.91 -16.28 13.79
N GLY A 154 -0.20 -15.65 12.86
CA GLY A 154 0.52 -16.38 11.80
C GLY A 154 1.42 -15.51 10.94
N LYS A 155 2.48 -16.13 10.41
CA LYS A 155 3.48 -15.54 9.51
C LYS A 155 3.52 -16.29 8.19
N ILE A 156 3.56 -15.55 7.09
CA ILE A 156 3.85 -16.10 5.76
C ILE A 156 5.07 -15.36 5.24
N THR A 157 6.13 -16.11 4.91
CA THR A 157 7.33 -15.57 4.28
C THR A 157 7.29 -15.91 2.80
N LEU A 158 7.31 -14.88 1.94
CA LEU A 158 7.41 -15.06 0.50
C LEU A 158 8.86 -14.84 0.07
N ASN A 159 9.52 -15.90 -0.38
CA ASN A 159 10.88 -15.85 -0.93
C ASN A 159 10.97 -16.62 -2.25
N PRO A 160 10.30 -16.13 -3.31
CA PRO A 160 10.32 -16.79 -4.60
C PRO A 160 11.73 -16.75 -5.21
N SER A 161 12.13 -17.86 -5.82
CA SER A 161 13.37 -17.97 -6.59
C SER A 161 13.33 -17.09 -7.85
N ALA A 162 14.51 -16.76 -8.39
CA ALA A 162 14.61 -16.06 -9.68
C ALA A 162 13.90 -16.82 -10.82
N ILE A 163 13.89 -18.16 -10.74
CA ILE A 163 13.20 -19.03 -11.69
C ILE A 163 11.69 -18.80 -11.61
N GLU A 164 11.10 -18.93 -10.42
CA GLU A 164 9.67 -18.70 -10.21
C GLU A 164 9.27 -17.27 -10.61
N CYS A 165 10.07 -16.27 -10.27
CA CYS A 165 9.82 -14.88 -10.67
C CYS A 165 9.86 -14.69 -12.19
N CYS A 166 10.77 -15.37 -12.89
CA CYS A 166 10.80 -15.39 -14.35
C CYS A 166 9.55 -16.07 -14.92
N ASP A 167 9.15 -17.22 -14.37
CA ASP A 167 7.96 -17.93 -14.81
C ASP A 167 6.70 -17.09 -14.65
N ILE A 168 6.53 -16.40 -13.51
CA ILE A 168 5.39 -15.51 -13.29
C ILE A 168 5.44 -14.28 -14.23
N ALA A 169 6.63 -13.71 -14.50
CA ALA A 169 6.75 -12.49 -15.28
C ALA A 169 6.60 -12.72 -16.79
N PHE A 170 7.25 -13.75 -17.33
CA PHE A 170 7.29 -14.04 -18.77
C PHE A 170 6.20 -15.03 -19.20
N GLY A 171 5.67 -15.84 -18.28
CA GLY A 171 4.73 -16.91 -18.61
C GLY A 171 5.35 -18.00 -19.48
N GLU A 172 4.51 -18.63 -20.30
CA GLU A 172 4.86 -19.70 -21.23
C GLU A 172 4.92 -19.24 -22.70
N ASP A 173 4.71 -17.95 -22.97
CA ASP A 173 4.72 -17.44 -24.35
C ASP A 173 6.11 -17.54 -24.96
N LYS A 174 6.21 -18.29 -26.07
CA LYS A 174 7.45 -18.52 -26.82
C LYS A 174 8.09 -17.22 -27.28
N LYS A 175 7.32 -16.15 -27.49
CA LYS A 175 7.80 -14.80 -27.80
C LYS A 175 8.89 -14.33 -26.83
N TYR A 176 8.74 -14.68 -25.56
CA TYR A 176 9.66 -14.24 -24.50
C TYR A 176 10.79 -15.22 -24.22
N SER A 177 10.89 -16.35 -24.93
CA SER A 177 11.89 -17.40 -24.66
C SER A 177 13.32 -16.87 -24.61
N SER A 178 13.69 -16.02 -25.58
CA SER A 178 15.03 -15.43 -25.67
C SER A 178 15.33 -14.56 -24.45
N ILE A 179 14.46 -13.61 -24.11
CA ILE A 179 14.68 -12.72 -22.96
C ILE A 179 14.59 -13.45 -21.61
N LYS A 180 13.72 -14.46 -21.50
CA LYS A 180 13.63 -15.33 -20.31
C LYS A 180 14.93 -16.07 -20.08
N SER A 181 15.55 -16.61 -21.14
CA SER A 181 16.83 -17.32 -21.05
C SER A 181 17.99 -16.43 -20.55
N TYR A 182 17.98 -15.14 -20.88
CA TYR A 182 18.94 -14.18 -20.35
C TYR A 182 18.61 -13.77 -18.91
N ALA A 183 17.33 -13.54 -18.60
CA ALA A 183 16.88 -13.18 -17.26
C ALA A 183 17.21 -14.28 -16.23
N LEU A 184 17.07 -15.56 -16.60
CA LEU A 184 17.40 -16.71 -15.74
C LEU A 184 18.89 -16.80 -15.37
N LYS A 185 19.78 -16.17 -16.13
CA LYS A 185 21.22 -16.10 -15.83
C LYS A 185 21.55 -15.03 -14.79
N LEU A 186 20.58 -14.18 -14.45
CA LEU A 186 20.72 -13.09 -13.51
C LEU A 186 19.95 -13.43 -12.22
N PRO A 187 20.47 -13.07 -11.03
CA PRO A 187 19.79 -13.32 -9.76
C PRO A 187 18.66 -12.28 -9.52
N ILE A 188 17.72 -12.15 -10.46
CA ILE A 188 16.63 -11.17 -10.40
C ILE A 188 15.38 -11.84 -9.81
N SER A 189 15.09 -11.56 -8.54
CA SER A 189 13.84 -11.96 -7.88
C SER A 189 12.78 -10.85 -7.88
N ASN A 190 13.12 -9.63 -8.32
CA ASN A 190 12.16 -8.54 -8.37
C ASN A 190 11.26 -8.65 -9.61
N ILE A 191 10.05 -9.18 -9.41
CA ILE A 191 9.06 -9.38 -10.47
C ILE A 191 8.65 -8.07 -11.18
N ARG A 192 8.69 -6.92 -10.49
CA ARG A 192 8.36 -5.62 -11.12
C ARG A 192 9.38 -5.24 -12.18
N ILE A 193 10.65 -5.54 -11.95
CA ILE A 193 11.72 -5.34 -12.93
C ILE A 193 11.49 -6.25 -14.13
N LEU A 194 11.22 -7.54 -13.90
CA LEU A 194 10.97 -8.51 -14.98
C LEU A 194 9.74 -8.14 -15.82
N LYS A 195 8.62 -7.74 -15.19
CA LYS A 195 7.42 -7.25 -15.90
C LYS A 195 7.70 -5.96 -16.69
N LYS A 196 8.60 -5.10 -16.21
CA LYS A 196 9.04 -3.92 -16.97
C LYS A 196 9.85 -4.35 -18.21
N THR A 197 10.71 -5.35 -18.09
CA THR A 197 11.44 -5.93 -19.23
C THR A 197 10.50 -6.46 -20.29
N VAL A 198 9.44 -7.18 -19.91
CA VAL A 198 8.41 -7.67 -20.85
C VAL A 198 7.76 -6.51 -21.61
N ARG A 199 7.32 -5.46 -20.89
CA ARG A 199 6.70 -4.27 -21.52
C ARG A 199 7.63 -3.59 -22.52
N LEU A 200 8.89 -3.36 -22.12
CA LEU A 200 9.88 -2.73 -23.00
C LEU A 200 10.19 -3.60 -24.23
N PHE A 201 10.25 -4.93 -24.04
CA PHE A 201 10.41 -5.86 -25.14
C PHE A 201 9.24 -5.78 -26.12
N ASP A 202 8.00 -5.74 -25.62
CA ASP A 202 6.81 -5.61 -26.45
C ASP A 202 6.82 -4.31 -27.25
N GLU A 203 7.18 -3.19 -26.62
CA GLU A 203 7.31 -1.88 -27.30
C GLU A 203 8.33 -1.93 -28.45
N VAL A 204 9.53 -2.48 -28.21
CA VAL A 204 10.57 -2.61 -29.24
C VAL A 204 10.16 -3.59 -30.34
N PHE A 205 9.53 -4.70 -29.97
CA PHE A 205 9.09 -5.73 -30.91
C PHE A 205 8.05 -5.18 -31.89
N GLU A 206 7.07 -4.42 -31.41
CA GLU A 206 6.07 -3.78 -32.29
C GLU A 206 6.68 -2.70 -33.20
N LEU A 207 7.63 -1.90 -32.70
CA LEU A 207 8.35 -0.94 -33.54
C LEU A 207 9.14 -1.64 -34.65
N SER A 208 9.79 -2.76 -34.35
CA SER A 208 10.60 -3.51 -35.33
C SER A 208 9.75 -4.08 -36.47
N LYS A 209 8.51 -4.50 -36.21
CA LYS A 209 7.58 -4.94 -37.26
C LYS A 209 7.26 -3.83 -38.26
N ASN A 210 7.10 -2.60 -37.77
CA ASN A 210 6.75 -1.45 -38.60
C ASN A 210 7.93 -0.95 -39.46
N LEU A 211 9.17 -1.27 -39.09
CA LEU A 211 10.35 -0.96 -39.91
C LEU A 211 10.52 -1.90 -41.11
N HIS A 212 9.97 -3.12 -41.05
CA HIS A 212 10.08 -4.10 -42.14
C HIS A 212 8.93 -4.05 -43.15
N SER A 213 7.95 -3.16 -42.96
CA SER A 213 6.79 -2.97 -43.83
C SER A 213 6.81 -1.65 -44.62
N SER A 214 7.97 -1.00 -44.73
CA SER A 214 8.27 0.12 -45.65
C SER A 214 9.44 -0.24 -46.56
#